data_AF-A0A9W7XBN5-F1
#
_entry.id   AF-A0A9W7XBN5-F1
#
_cell.length_a   1.000
_cell.length_b   1.000
_cell.length_c   1.000
_cell.angle_alpha   90.00
_cell.angle_beta   90.00
_cell.angle_gamma   90.00
#
_symmetry.space_group_name_H-M   'P 1'
#
loop_
_entity.id
_entity.type
_entity.pdbx_description
1 polymer ?
#
loop_
_entity_poly.entity_id
_entity_poly.type
_entity_poly.pdbx_seq_one_letter_code
_entity_poly.pdbx_strand_id
1 'polypeptide(L)'
;MEAVNKAIGGVDLFHTASVGEVRGFVDNLLLLRGRAPLDRCEFCLKDRDDDTGRVNLWIRHAILCEVKVLRLQAMRCEGLPLSSQHLTRLHLYDLFLKDDYLNFSSCMALQTLDITSCTIICAKISSQSVKYPSLSREYFSVCFRTRVCAPSLISLRVVDYWFRTPVLEGMPLLVDASIRVGRRTTDCCDYSDHGDCGYEACVSCSGSMHDNNEMLLLHGISEAKNLTLIAETNTSVFRRDLRKGPTFTKLKTLLLNEHWCVAPGFATLAYILQHAPVLEKLT
;
A
#
# COMPACT_ATOMS: atom_id res chain seq x y z
N MET A 1 -39.36 18.09 7.35
CA MET A 1 -38.89 18.09 8.75
C MET A 1 -38.96 16.68 9.35
N GLU A 2 -38.52 15.66 8.59
CA GLU A 2 -38.70 14.25 8.97
C GLU A 2 -37.60 13.36 8.35
N ALA A 3 -36.36 13.85 8.42
CA ALA A 3 -35.15 13.08 8.12
C ALA A 3 -34.01 13.44 9.10
N VAL A 4 -34.37 13.98 10.27
CA VAL A 4 -33.48 14.78 11.13
C VAL A 4 -32.98 14.06 12.39
N ASN A 5 -33.39 12.81 12.68
CA ASN A 5 -33.03 12.17 13.97
C ASN A 5 -32.27 10.84 13.89
N LYS A 6 -31.46 10.60 12.84
CA LYS A 6 -30.62 9.39 12.82
C LYS A 6 -29.27 9.57 12.10
N ALA A 7 -28.40 10.43 12.62
CA ALA A 7 -26.96 10.42 12.31
C ALA A 7 -26.13 11.22 13.33
N ILE A 8 -26.26 10.91 14.63
CA ILE A 8 -25.23 11.26 15.62
C ILE A 8 -24.44 9.97 15.87
N GLY A 9 -23.40 9.75 15.07
CA GLY A 9 -22.58 8.55 15.11
C GLY A 9 -22.24 8.01 13.72
N GLY A 10 -21.32 8.65 13.02
CA GLY A 10 -20.84 8.23 11.70
C GLY A 10 -21.54 8.97 10.56
N VAL A 11 -20.76 9.72 9.79
CA VAL A 11 -21.20 10.29 8.51
C VAL A 11 -20.94 9.23 7.46
N ASP A 12 -21.93 8.38 7.17
CA ASP A 12 -21.94 7.50 5.99
C ASP A 12 -22.67 8.23 4.86
N LEU A 13 -21.93 8.97 4.03
CA LEU A 13 -22.44 9.57 2.80
C LEU A 13 -22.34 8.53 1.67
N PHE A 14 -23.40 7.72 1.47
CA PHE A 14 -23.51 6.75 0.36
C PHE A 14 -23.83 7.37 -1.01
N HIS A 15 -23.77 8.70 -1.14
CA HIS A 15 -23.72 9.38 -2.42
C HIS A 15 -22.51 10.29 -2.42
N THR A 16 -21.54 10.00 -3.28
CA THR A 16 -20.41 10.89 -3.51
C THR A 16 -20.97 12.24 -3.99
N ALA A 17 -20.51 13.34 -3.41
CA ALA A 17 -20.93 14.70 -3.75
C ALA A 17 -19.72 15.51 -4.22
N SER A 18 -19.92 16.55 -5.02
CA SER A 18 -18.83 17.47 -5.34
C SER A 18 -18.49 18.35 -4.14
N VAL A 19 -17.27 18.91 -4.09
CA VAL A 19 -16.88 19.85 -3.03
C VAL A 19 -17.80 21.06 -3.07
N GLY A 20 -18.16 21.54 -4.26
CA GLY A 20 -19.09 22.65 -4.44
C GLY A 20 -20.45 22.43 -3.77
N GLU A 21 -21.01 21.23 -3.88
CA GLU A 21 -22.32 20.86 -3.31
C GLU A 21 -22.30 20.86 -1.77
N VAL A 22 -21.23 20.32 -1.18
CA VAL A 22 -21.15 20.13 0.28
C VAL A 22 -20.46 21.27 1.01
N ARG A 23 -19.76 22.16 0.30
CA ARG A 23 -18.91 23.19 0.89
C ARG A 23 -19.60 24.00 1.98
N GLY A 24 -20.74 24.59 1.67
CA GLY A 24 -21.45 25.46 2.62
C GLY A 24 -21.88 24.70 3.87
N PHE A 25 -22.28 23.44 3.71
CA PHE A 25 -22.65 22.59 4.83
C PHE A 25 -21.44 22.22 5.69
N VAL A 26 -20.35 21.75 5.07
CA VAL A 26 -19.13 21.32 5.78
C VAL A 26 -18.47 22.50 6.48
N ASP A 27 -18.29 23.63 5.81
CA ASP A 27 -17.68 24.82 6.42
C ASP A 27 -18.47 25.28 7.66
N ASN A 28 -19.81 25.33 7.58
CA ASN A 28 -20.66 25.68 8.72
C ASN A 28 -20.60 24.62 9.84
N LEU A 29 -20.57 23.33 9.50
CA LEU A 29 -20.46 22.24 10.47
C LEU A 29 -19.15 22.33 11.26
N LEU A 30 -18.02 22.55 10.57
CA LEU A 30 -16.70 22.68 11.19
C LEU A 30 -16.64 23.94 12.08
N LEU A 31 -17.27 25.05 11.66
CA LEU A 31 -17.35 26.28 12.47
C LEU A 31 -18.15 26.06 13.77
N LEU A 32 -19.32 25.40 13.69
CA LEU A 32 -20.20 25.19 14.83
C LEU A 32 -19.67 24.14 15.82
N ARG A 33 -18.96 23.12 15.33
CA ARG A 33 -18.46 22.02 16.15
C ARG A 33 -17.28 22.41 17.04
N GLY A 34 -16.51 23.44 16.66
CA GLY A 34 -15.30 23.84 17.38
C GLY A 34 -14.24 22.74 17.37
N ARG A 35 -13.60 22.45 18.52
CA ARG A 35 -12.52 21.45 18.65
C ARG A 35 -12.92 20.20 19.44
N ALA A 36 -14.20 19.86 19.46
CA ALA A 36 -14.66 18.65 20.14
C ALA A 36 -13.99 17.39 19.53
N PRO A 37 -13.52 16.42 20.33
CA PRO A 37 -12.90 15.20 19.82
C PRO A 37 -13.80 14.45 18.83
N LEU A 38 -13.21 13.86 17.79
CA LEU A 38 -13.91 13.14 16.74
C LEU A 38 -13.40 11.69 16.69
N ASP A 39 -14.28 10.71 16.80
CA ASP A 39 -13.82 9.32 16.68
C ASP A 39 -13.53 8.94 15.21
N ARG A 40 -14.38 9.38 14.27
CA ARG A 40 -14.28 9.04 12.84
C ARG A 40 -14.67 10.20 11.94
N CYS A 41 -13.92 10.40 10.86
CA CYS A 41 -14.20 11.39 9.81
C CYS A 41 -14.07 10.74 8.43
N GLU A 42 -15.01 11.00 7.53
CA GLU A 42 -15.00 10.46 6.18
C GLU A 42 -15.24 11.57 5.15
N PHE A 43 -14.40 11.60 4.12
CA PHE A 43 -14.56 12.46 2.96
C PHE A 43 -14.70 11.59 1.71
N CYS A 44 -15.88 11.58 1.10
CA CYS A 44 -16.22 10.82 -0.11
C CYS A 44 -16.67 11.78 -1.21
N LEU A 45 -15.73 12.21 -2.05
CA LEU A 45 -15.97 13.26 -3.05
C LEU A 45 -16.06 12.65 -4.46
N LYS A 46 -16.84 13.25 -5.37
CA LYS A 46 -16.94 12.78 -6.78
C LYS A 46 -15.85 13.35 -7.67
N ASP A 47 -15.45 14.59 -7.40
CA ASP A 47 -14.73 15.39 -8.36
C ASP A 47 -13.24 15.46 -8.02
N ARG A 48 -12.40 15.22 -9.04
CA ARG A 48 -10.95 15.29 -8.94
C ARG A 48 -10.42 16.70 -9.20
N ASP A 49 -11.25 17.64 -9.67
CA ASP A 49 -10.81 19.01 -10.02
C ASP A 49 -11.28 20.10 -9.04
N ASP A 50 -11.95 19.72 -7.95
CA ASP A 50 -12.46 20.66 -6.97
C ASP A 50 -11.40 21.12 -5.94
N ASP A 51 -11.53 22.39 -5.52
CA ASP A 51 -10.80 23.16 -4.48
C ASP A 51 -10.02 22.32 -3.44
N THR A 52 -8.85 21.83 -3.85
CA THR A 52 -7.95 20.98 -3.05
C THR A 52 -7.51 21.67 -1.75
N GLY A 53 -7.36 23.00 -1.81
CA GLY A 53 -7.02 23.83 -0.66
C GLY A 53 -8.07 23.75 0.43
N ARG A 54 -9.35 23.80 0.06
CA ARG A 54 -10.46 23.70 1.02
C ARG A 54 -10.62 22.31 1.60
N VAL A 55 -10.47 21.27 0.79
CA VAL A 55 -10.43 19.88 1.26
C VAL A 55 -9.33 19.69 2.32
N ASN A 56 -8.14 20.26 2.08
CA ASN A 56 -7.05 20.23 3.05
C ASN A 56 -7.40 20.97 4.36
N LEU A 57 -8.19 22.05 4.31
CA LEU A 57 -8.69 22.71 5.51
C LEU A 57 -9.62 21.81 6.31
N TRP A 58 -10.49 21.05 5.64
CA TRP A 58 -11.38 20.10 6.30
C TRP A 58 -10.61 18.97 6.98
N ILE A 59 -9.59 18.42 6.29
CA ILE A 59 -8.70 17.40 6.86
C ILE A 59 -7.96 17.96 8.08
N ARG A 60 -7.39 19.17 7.99
CA ARG A 60 -6.71 19.83 9.13
C ARG A 60 -7.67 20.02 10.30
N HIS A 61 -8.91 20.41 10.05
CA HIS A 61 -9.90 20.56 11.11
C HIS A 61 -10.22 19.21 11.79
N ALA A 62 -10.37 18.13 11.01
CA ALA A 62 -10.57 16.80 11.57
C ALA A 62 -9.39 16.38 12.47
N ILE A 63 -8.15 16.67 12.04
CA ILE A 63 -6.94 16.43 12.83
C ILE A 63 -6.94 17.26 14.13
N LEU A 64 -7.31 18.55 14.06
CA LEU A 64 -7.45 19.42 15.23
C LEU A 64 -8.53 18.94 16.21
N CYS A 65 -9.49 18.15 15.72
CA CYS A 65 -10.49 17.47 16.52
C CYS A 65 -10.03 16.08 17.00
N GLU A 66 -8.72 15.81 17.04
CA GLU A 66 -8.15 14.57 17.56
C GLU A 66 -8.71 13.30 16.89
N VAL A 67 -8.95 13.37 15.57
CA VAL A 67 -9.57 12.26 14.84
C VAL A 67 -8.80 10.94 14.98
N LYS A 68 -9.50 9.86 15.34
CA LYS A 68 -8.91 8.52 15.48
C LYS A 68 -8.96 7.70 14.19
N VAL A 69 -10.01 7.85 13.39
CA VAL A 69 -10.21 7.15 12.12
C VAL A 69 -10.51 8.15 11.01
N LEU A 70 -9.66 8.20 9.98
CA LEU A 70 -9.84 9.07 8.84
C LEU A 70 -9.98 8.24 7.55
N ARG A 71 -11.02 8.52 6.77
CA ARG A 71 -11.24 7.91 5.45
C ARG A 71 -11.30 8.99 4.38
N LEU A 72 -10.48 8.85 3.36
CA LEU A 72 -10.37 9.76 2.22
C LEU A 72 -10.66 9.00 0.93
N GLN A 73 -11.61 9.47 0.13
CA GLN A 73 -12.04 8.80 -1.10
C GLN A 73 -12.24 9.78 -2.27
N ALA A 74 -11.71 9.38 -3.43
CA ALA A 74 -11.97 9.97 -4.75
C ALA A 74 -11.76 11.51 -4.81
N MET A 75 -10.65 11.96 -4.25
CA MET A 75 -10.27 13.37 -4.12
C MET A 75 -8.82 13.58 -4.59
N ARG A 76 -8.53 14.73 -5.21
CA ARG A 76 -7.15 15.22 -5.34
C ARG A 76 -6.78 15.98 -4.08
N CYS A 77 -5.67 15.61 -3.45
CA CYS A 77 -5.11 16.38 -2.33
C CYS A 77 -3.79 17.00 -2.79
N GLU A 78 -3.61 18.31 -2.56
CA GLU A 78 -2.29 18.94 -2.69
C GLU A 78 -1.61 18.92 -1.31
N GLY A 79 -0.90 17.83 -1.01
CA GLY A 79 -0.36 17.57 0.32
C GLY A 79 -1.38 16.88 1.21
N LEU A 80 -0.97 15.82 1.91
CA LEU A 80 -1.74 15.27 3.02
C LEU A 80 -1.16 15.85 4.32
N PRO A 81 -1.80 16.85 4.97
CA PRO A 81 -1.28 17.50 6.17
C PRO A 81 -1.49 16.63 7.42
N LEU A 82 -1.14 15.34 7.35
CA LEU A 82 -1.38 14.34 8.39
C LEU A 82 -0.27 14.41 9.44
N SER A 83 -0.40 15.37 10.37
CA SER A 83 0.37 15.40 11.62
C SER A 83 -0.60 15.22 12.78
N SER A 84 -0.74 13.98 13.26
CA SER A 84 -1.71 13.64 14.31
C SER A 84 -1.12 12.67 15.33
N GLN A 85 -1.33 12.97 16.61
CA GLN A 85 -0.96 12.08 17.72
C GLN A 85 -2.10 11.10 18.09
N HIS A 86 -3.28 11.25 17.48
CA HIS A 86 -4.48 10.49 17.83
C HIS A 86 -4.98 9.59 16.70
N LEU A 87 -4.53 9.82 15.47
CA LEU A 87 -4.94 9.03 14.31
C LEU A 87 -4.40 7.61 14.44
N THR A 88 -5.30 6.64 14.59
CA THR A 88 -4.98 5.21 14.73
C THR A 88 -5.20 4.43 13.46
N ARG A 89 -6.10 4.90 12.58
CA ARG A 89 -6.47 4.23 11.34
C ARG A 89 -6.70 5.23 10.21
N LEU A 90 -6.04 4.98 9.08
CA LEU A 90 -6.16 5.77 7.86
C LEU A 90 -6.58 4.87 6.69
N HIS A 91 -7.65 5.26 6.00
CA HIS A 91 -8.11 4.63 4.77
C HIS A 91 -8.01 5.63 3.60
N LEU A 92 -7.27 5.26 2.57
CA LEU A 92 -7.09 6.02 1.35
C LEU A 92 -7.66 5.20 0.19
N TYR A 93 -8.65 5.74 -0.52
CA TYR A 93 -9.33 5.03 -1.60
C TYR A 93 -9.46 5.88 -2.86
N ASP A 94 -9.05 5.34 -4.02
CA ASP A 94 -9.18 6.01 -5.32
C ASP A 94 -8.54 7.42 -5.37
N LEU A 95 -7.37 7.56 -4.73
CA LEU A 95 -6.62 8.82 -4.64
C LEU A 95 -5.46 8.87 -5.62
N PHE A 96 -5.09 10.08 -6.04
CA PHE A 96 -3.82 10.33 -6.70
C PHE A 96 -2.81 10.84 -5.65
N LEU A 97 -1.85 10.00 -5.29
CA LEU A 97 -0.87 10.22 -4.23
C LEU A 97 0.49 10.49 -4.87
N LYS A 98 1.05 11.68 -4.65
CA LYS A 98 2.29 12.13 -5.28
C LYS A 98 3.27 12.64 -4.24
N ASP A 99 4.56 12.61 -4.57
CA ASP A 99 5.64 13.23 -3.79
C ASP A 99 5.68 12.65 -2.36
N ASP A 100 5.74 13.47 -1.31
CA ASP A 100 5.94 13.02 0.08
C ASP A 100 4.63 12.71 0.85
N TYR A 101 3.50 12.51 0.17
CA TYR A 101 2.18 12.35 0.82
C TYR A 101 2.08 11.11 1.72
N LEU A 102 2.94 10.12 1.48
CA LEU A 102 2.95 8.85 2.20
C LEU A 102 4.04 8.79 3.29
N ASN A 103 4.44 9.95 3.82
CA ASN A 103 5.28 10.05 4.99
C ASN A 103 4.44 10.25 6.27
N PHE A 104 4.25 9.17 7.03
CA PHE A 104 3.48 9.14 8.27
C PHE A 104 4.37 9.16 9.53
N SER A 105 5.60 9.65 9.43
CA SER A 105 6.53 9.72 10.57
C SER A 105 5.98 10.55 11.74
N SER A 106 5.17 11.58 11.46
CA SER A 106 4.51 12.40 12.48
C SER A 106 3.22 11.78 13.06
N CYS A 107 2.76 10.64 12.53
CA CYS A 107 1.54 9.96 12.97
C CYS A 107 1.85 8.81 13.95
N MET A 108 2.23 9.15 15.17
CA MET A 108 2.81 8.17 16.10
C MET A 108 1.81 7.13 16.64
N ALA A 109 0.51 7.43 16.61
CA ALA A 109 -0.54 6.50 17.03
C ALA A 109 -1.06 5.61 15.88
N LEU A 110 -0.62 5.82 14.64
CA LEU A 110 -1.18 5.15 13.47
C LEU A 110 -0.80 3.67 13.45
N GLN A 111 -1.77 2.78 13.58
CA GLN A 111 -1.55 1.33 13.60
C GLN A 111 -2.01 0.64 12.32
N THR A 112 -3.05 1.17 11.68
CA THR A 112 -3.65 0.59 10.47
C THR A 112 -3.62 1.59 9.33
N LEU A 113 -3.07 1.17 8.20
CA LEU A 113 -3.02 1.97 6.97
C LEU A 113 -3.59 1.11 5.84
N ASP A 114 -4.65 1.57 5.20
CA ASP A 114 -5.25 0.88 4.08
C ASP A 114 -5.26 1.82 2.88
N ILE A 115 -4.53 1.44 1.83
CA ILE A 115 -4.46 2.14 0.57
C ILE A 115 -5.03 1.19 -0.47
N THR A 116 -6.13 1.59 -1.08
CA THR A 116 -6.83 0.78 -2.06
C THR A 116 -7.15 1.58 -3.32
N SER A 117 -6.91 0.99 -4.48
CA SER A 117 -7.23 1.59 -5.79
C SER A 117 -6.56 2.96 -6.02
N CYS A 118 -5.44 3.28 -5.35
CA CYS A 118 -4.78 4.57 -5.53
C CYS A 118 -3.70 4.54 -6.63
N THR A 119 -3.36 5.72 -7.14
CA THR A 119 -2.18 5.92 -7.99
C THR A 119 -1.06 6.49 -7.13
N ILE A 120 0.03 5.74 -6.98
CA ILE A 120 1.16 6.08 -6.12
C ILE A 120 2.37 6.49 -6.97
N ILE A 121 2.61 7.80 -7.01
CA ILE A 121 3.78 8.44 -7.64
C ILE A 121 4.66 9.03 -6.52
N CYS A 122 5.02 8.17 -5.56
CA CYS A 122 5.84 8.51 -4.40
C CYS A 122 7.11 7.66 -4.39
N ALA A 123 8.26 8.26 -4.08
CA ALA A 123 9.51 7.52 -3.96
C ALA A 123 9.52 6.61 -2.71
N LYS A 124 8.82 7.01 -1.64
CA LYS A 124 8.83 6.31 -0.36
C LYS A 124 7.47 6.38 0.35
N ILE A 125 7.07 5.27 0.95
CA ILE A 125 6.01 5.14 1.95
C ILE A 125 6.72 4.85 3.26
N SER A 126 6.57 5.71 4.26
CA SER A 126 7.26 5.55 5.55
C SER A 126 6.35 5.72 6.75
N SER A 127 6.43 4.78 7.69
CA SER A 127 5.76 4.89 8.99
C SER A 127 6.55 4.13 10.06
N GLN A 128 6.64 4.69 11.26
CA GLN A 128 7.29 4.04 12.41
C GLN A 128 6.30 3.30 13.32
N SER A 129 5.01 3.55 13.17
CA SER A 129 3.94 3.12 14.08
C SER A 129 3.02 2.06 13.48
N VAL A 130 2.90 2.02 12.15
CA VAL A 130 1.97 1.13 11.45
C VAL A 130 2.35 -0.33 11.68
N LYS A 131 1.32 -1.14 11.97
CA LYS A 131 1.40 -2.59 12.21
C LYS A 131 0.73 -3.41 11.11
N TYR A 132 -0.33 -2.86 10.50
CA TYR A 132 -1.21 -3.56 9.56
C TYR A 132 -1.49 -2.73 8.29
N PRO A 133 -0.55 -2.67 7.33
CA PRO A 133 -0.71 -2.06 6.03
C PRO A 133 -1.41 -3.02 5.07
N SER A 134 -2.37 -2.48 4.35
CA SER A 134 -3.00 -3.11 3.20
C SER A 134 -2.79 -2.21 2.00
N LEU A 135 -2.04 -2.70 1.01
CA LEU A 135 -1.88 -2.08 -0.31
C LEU A 135 -2.59 -2.99 -1.31
N SER A 136 -3.65 -2.50 -1.92
CA SER A 136 -4.50 -3.31 -2.79
C SER A 136 -4.90 -2.55 -4.05
N ARG A 137 -4.70 -3.13 -5.23
CA ARG A 137 -5.11 -2.47 -6.49
C ARG A 137 -4.39 -1.15 -6.76
N GLU A 138 -3.12 -1.09 -6.42
CA GLU A 138 -2.32 0.14 -6.53
C GLU A 138 -1.68 0.29 -7.91
N TYR A 139 -1.67 1.52 -8.44
CA TYR A 139 -0.95 1.89 -9.66
C TYR A 139 0.38 2.57 -9.29
N PHE A 140 1.49 1.83 -9.33
CA PHE A 140 2.81 2.37 -9.05
C PHE A 140 3.41 3.11 -10.26
N SER A 141 4.49 3.86 -10.04
CA SER A 141 5.22 4.53 -11.11
C SER A 141 5.85 3.55 -12.10
N VAL A 142 5.81 3.87 -13.39
CA VAL A 142 6.54 3.15 -14.45
C VAL A 142 8.02 3.56 -14.47
N CYS A 143 8.33 4.76 -13.96
CA CYS A 143 9.65 5.38 -14.09
C CYS A 143 10.60 5.03 -12.92
N PHE A 144 10.06 4.77 -11.73
CA PHE A 144 10.85 4.51 -10.52
C PHE A 144 10.13 3.54 -9.59
N ARG A 145 10.85 2.95 -8.63
CA ARG A 145 10.26 2.04 -7.63
C ARG A 145 9.89 2.80 -6.36
N THR A 146 8.68 2.57 -5.85
CA THR A 146 8.28 3.05 -4.53
C THR A 146 8.88 2.15 -3.44
N ARG A 147 9.52 2.76 -2.44
CA ARG A 147 10.07 2.04 -1.28
C ARG A 147 9.08 2.01 -0.14
N VAL A 148 8.86 0.87 0.48
CA VAL A 148 8.00 0.71 1.65
C VAL A 148 8.87 0.48 2.87
N CYS A 149 8.88 1.44 3.78
CA CYS A 149 9.68 1.45 5.00
C CYS A 149 8.76 1.51 6.21
N ALA A 150 8.52 0.36 6.84
CA ALA A 150 7.75 0.29 8.06
C ALA A 150 8.30 -0.83 8.96
N PRO A 151 9.27 -0.50 9.83
CA PRO A 151 9.98 -1.51 10.62
C PRO A 151 9.11 -2.17 11.71
N SER A 152 8.03 -1.50 12.12
CA SER A 152 7.10 -1.95 13.16
C SER A 152 5.98 -2.88 12.66
N LEU A 153 6.09 -3.35 11.41
CA LEU A 153 5.05 -4.15 10.76
C LEU A 153 4.92 -5.55 11.36
N ILE A 154 3.66 -5.96 11.57
CA ILE A 154 3.30 -7.30 12.05
C ILE A 154 2.64 -8.10 10.93
N SER A 155 1.77 -7.48 10.14
CA SER A 155 1.12 -8.14 9.00
C SER A 155 1.18 -7.24 7.77
N LEU A 156 1.62 -7.77 6.63
CA LEU A 156 1.67 -7.04 5.36
C LEU A 156 0.74 -7.68 4.34
N ARG A 157 -0.07 -6.86 3.66
CA ARG A 157 -0.82 -7.28 2.47
C ARG A 157 -0.48 -6.36 1.30
N VAL A 158 0.10 -6.92 0.24
CA VAL A 158 0.37 -6.24 -1.03
C VAL A 158 -0.21 -7.07 -2.15
N VAL A 159 -1.36 -6.65 -2.69
CA VAL A 159 -2.12 -7.44 -3.66
C VAL A 159 -2.53 -6.62 -4.87
N ASP A 160 -2.52 -7.28 -6.04
CA ASP A 160 -3.11 -6.78 -7.29
C ASP A 160 -2.60 -5.39 -7.73
N TYR A 161 -1.29 -5.14 -7.68
CA TYR A 161 -0.72 -3.86 -8.12
C TYR A 161 -0.31 -3.88 -9.61
N TRP A 162 -0.17 -2.68 -10.20
CA TRP A 162 0.22 -2.44 -11.58
C TRP A 162 1.60 -1.75 -11.67
N PHE A 163 2.26 -1.93 -12.82
CA PHE A 163 3.55 -1.30 -13.16
C PHE A 163 4.74 -1.82 -12.34
N ARG A 164 5.63 -0.95 -11.83
CA ARG A 164 6.82 -1.42 -11.12
C ARG A 164 6.48 -1.92 -9.73
N THR A 165 7.01 -3.08 -9.42
CA THR A 165 6.97 -3.70 -8.11
C THR A 165 7.70 -2.81 -7.10
N PRO A 166 7.08 -2.52 -5.95
CA PRO A 166 7.72 -1.73 -4.89
C PRO A 166 8.88 -2.49 -4.25
N VAL A 167 9.80 -1.74 -3.66
CA VAL A 167 10.86 -2.30 -2.80
C VAL A 167 10.35 -2.33 -1.37
N LEU A 168 10.35 -3.51 -0.75
CA LEU A 168 10.05 -3.70 0.66
C LEU A 168 11.36 -3.68 1.45
N GLU A 169 11.55 -2.65 2.27
CA GLU A 169 12.68 -2.61 3.22
C GLU A 169 12.48 -3.64 4.33
N GLY A 170 13.57 -4.07 5.00
CA GLY A 170 13.52 -5.11 6.02
C GLY A 170 12.50 -4.84 7.14
N MET A 171 11.63 -5.82 7.41
CA MET A 171 10.56 -5.73 8.42
C MET A 171 10.81 -6.76 9.54
N PRO A 172 11.61 -6.42 10.56
CA PRO A 172 12.09 -7.39 11.56
C PRO A 172 10.99 -7.99 12.45
N LEU A 173 9.85 -7.31 12.59
CA LEU A 173 8.72 -7.73 13.43
C LEU A 173 7.63 -8.48 12.66
N LEU A 174 7.82 -8.70 11.35
CA LEU A 174 6.79 -9.25 10.50
C LEU A 174 6.45 -10.70 10.89
N VAL A 175 5.16 -10.99 10.98
CA VAL A 175 4.61 -12.32 11.29
C VAL A 175 3.88 -12.90 10.09
N ASP A 176 3.01 -12.10 9.48
CA ASP A 176 2.17 -12.50 8.36
C ASP A 176 2.47 -11.64 7.13
N ALA A 177 2.64 -12.25 5.96
CA ALA A 177 2.71 -11.51 4.70
C ALA A 177 1.91 -12.18 3.60
N SER A 178 1.15 -11.38 2.86
CA SER A 178 0.40 -11.81 1.68
C SER A 178 0.80 -10.94 0.51
N ILE A 179 1.49 -11.54 -0.46
CA ILE A 179 1.90 -10.88 -1.70
C ILE A 179 1.19 -11.56 -2.87
N ARG A 180 0.48 -10.76 -3.67
CA ARG A 180 -0.08 -11.20 -4.95
C ARG A 180 0.44 -10.32 -6.07
N VAL A 181 1.26 -10.91 -6.92
CA VAL A 181 1.85 -10.26 -8.10
C VAL A 181 0.93 -10.48 -9.30
N GLY A 182 0.34 -9.40 -9.81
CA GLY A 182 -0.61 -9.43 -10.93
C GLY A 182 0.06 -9.50 -12.31
N ARG A 183 -0.72 -9.76 -13.37
CA ARG A 183 -0.19 -9.89 -14.75
C ARG A 183 0.44 -8.62 -15.33
N ARG A 184 0.06 -7.46 -14.81
CA ARG A 184 0.36 -6.15 -15.43
C ARG A 184 1.52 -5.41 -14.76
N THR A 185 2.44 -6.15 -14.15
CA THR A 185 3.69 -5.59 -13.65
C THR A 185 4.68 -5.41 -14.80
N THR A 186 5.41 -4.29 -14.81
CA THR A 186 6.47 -4.02 -15.80
C THR A 186 7.81 -4.65 -15.41
N ASP A 187 7.85 -5.53 -14.41
CA ASP A 187 9.06 -6.26 -13.99
C ASP A 187 9.25 -7.61 -14.71
N CYS A 188 8.26 -8.03 -15.50
CA CYS A 188 8.30 -9.29 -16.23
C CYS A 188 8.80 -9.03 -17.65
N CYS A 189 9.90 -9.66 -18.03
CA CYS A 189 10.30 -9.77 -19.43
C CYS A 189 9.96 -11.17 -19.93
N ASP A 190 9.10 -11.27 -20.95
CA ASP A 190 8.70 -12.55 -21.53
C ASP A 190 9.84 -13.26 -22.29
N TYR A 191 10.89 -12.51 -22.63
CA TYR A 191 12.01 -12.97 -23.46
C TYR A 191 13.28 -13.29 -22.66
N SER A 192 13.34 -12.92 -21.37
CA SER A 192 14.54 -13.14 -20.55
C SER A 192 14.22 -13.12 -19.06
N ASP A 193 14.60 -14.19 -18.38
CA ASP A 193 14.66 -14.21 -16.92
C ASP A 193 15.93 -13.50 -16.38
N HIS A 194 16.84 -13.05 -17.24
CA HIS A 194 18.16 -12.51 -16.86
C HIS A 194 18.22 -10.98 -16.80
N GLY A 195 17.11 -10.29 -17.08
CA GLY A 195 17.05 -8.83 -17.02
C GLY A 195 17.75 -8.13 -18.19
N ASP A 196 18.14 -8.89 -19.22
CA ASP A 196 18.53 -8.42 -20.53
C ASP A 196 17.96 -9.39 -21.58
N CYS A 197 17.08 -8.89 -22.43
CA CYS A 197 16.48 -9.68 -23.52
C CYS A 197 17.01 -9.28 -24.90
N GLY A 198 18.07 -8.46 -24.96
CA GLY A 198 18.60 -7.93 -26.21
C GLY A 198 17.69 -6.92 -26.91
N TYR A 199 16.56 -6.54 -26.29
CA TYR A 199 15.63 -5.55 -26.82
C TYR A 199 15.77 -4.23 -26.06
N GLU A 200 16.40 -3.24 -26.69
CA GLU A 200 16.72 -1.93 -26.08
C GLU A 200 15.49 -1.20 -25.51
N ALA A 201 14.32 -1.39 -26.14
CA ALA A 201 13.06 -0.78 -25.72
C ALA A 201 12.26 -1.62 -24.70
N CYS A 202 12.79 -2.75 -24.21
CA CYS A 202 12.09 -3.56 -23.22
C CYS A 202 12.05 -2.83 -21.88
N VAL A 203 10.91 -2.24 -21.51
CA VAL A 203 10.71 -1.50 -20.25
C VAL A 203 11.10 -2.33 -19.02
N SER A 204 10.84 -3.64 -19.07
CA SER A 204 11.19 -4.59 -18.01
C SER A 204 12.70 -4.81 -17.86
N CYS A 205 13.46 -4.74 -18.96
CA CYS A 205 14.91 -4.89 -18.98
C CYS A 205 15.67 -3.54 -19.00
N SER A 206 15.05 -2.44 -19.42
CA SER A 206 15.69 -1.11 -19.49
C SER A 206 15.77 -0.44 -18.12
N GLY A 207 14.88 -0.81 -17.18
CA GLY A 207 15.04 -0.52 -15.76
C GLY A 207 16.11 -1.32 -15.04
N SER A 208 16.82 -2.23 -15.73
CA SER A 208 17.74 -3.22 -15.17
C SER A 208 19.17 -2.68 -15.01
N MET A 209 19.56 -1.58 -15.67
CA MET A 209 20.95 -1.11 -15.62
C MET A 209 21.35 -0.47 -14.27
N HIS A 210 20.42 0.13 -13.51
CA HIS A 210 20.71 0.75 -12.21
C HIS A 210 20.07 0.02 -11.01
N ASP A 211 19.00 -0.75 -11.20
CA ASP A 211 18.26 -1.42 -10.12
C ASP A 211 18.56 -2.93 -9.99
N ASN A 212 19.49 -3.50 -10.78
CA ASN A 212 19.71 -4.95 -10.83
C ASN A 212 20.26 -5.59 -9.55
N ASN A 213 20.68 -4.76 -8.59
CA ASN A 213 21.33 -5.26 -7.39
C ASN A 213 20.44 -5.30 -6.15
N GLU A 214 19.24 -4.71 -6.20
CA GLU A 214 18.36 -4.64 -5.06
C GLU A 214 17.28 -5.74 -5.11
N MET A 215 17.06 -6.38 -3.97
CA MET A 215 15.97 -7.33 -3.77
C MET A 215 14.68 -6.53 -3.55
N LEU A 216 13.61 -6.86 -4.28
CA LEU A 216 12.40 -6.05 -4.25
C LEU A 216 11.48 -6.43 -3.10
N LEU A 217 10.89 -7.62 -3.14
CA LEU A 217 9.83 -8.04 -2.22
C LEU A 217 10.39 -8.90 -1.09
N LEU A 218 11.23 -9.89 -1.42
CA LEU A 218 11.62 -10.93 -0.47
C LEU A 218 12.45 -10.42 0.70
N HIS A 219 13.12 -9.28 0.56
CA HIS A 219 13.92 -8.68 1.63
C HIS A 219 13.04 -8.22 2.79
N GLY A 220 11.92 -7.56 2.48
CA GLY A 220 11.00 -7.09 3.50
C GLY A 220 10.21 -8.20 4.18
N ILE A 221 10.04 -9.36 3.53
CA ILE A 221 9.21 -10.46 4.05
C ILE A 221 9.98 -11.68 4.55
N SER A 222 11.31 -11.65 4.56
CA SER A 222 12.16 -12.78 4.96
C SER A 222 11.95 -13.23 6.42
N GLU A 223 11.51 -12.31 7.27
CA GLU A 223 11.31 -12.52 8.71
C GLU A 223 9.92 -13.09 9.06
N ALA A 224 9.01 -13.20 8.10
CA ALA A 224 7.64 -13.67 8.32
C ALA A 224 7.58 -15.15 8.72
N LYS A 225 6.58 -15.47 9.56
CA LYS A 225 6.22 -16.84 9.92
C LYS A 225 5.22 -17.46 8.97
N ASN A 226 4.32 -16.65 8.41
CA ASN A 226 3.27 -17.08 7.52
C ASN A 226 3.34 -16.28 6.22
N LEU A 227 3.61 -16.95 5.10
CA LEU A 227 3.68 -16.32 3.79
C LEU A 227 2.61 -16.87 2.86
N THR A 228 1.89 -15.97 2.20
CA THR A 228 1.06 -16.26 1.02
C THR A 228 1.69 -15.59 -0.19
N LEU A 229 2.19 -16.36 -1.14
CA LEU A 229 2.81 -15.84 -2.37
C LEU A 229 2.02 -16.33 -3.59
N ILE A 230 1.30 -15.39 -4.22
CA ILE A 230 0.44 -15.66 -5.38
C ILE A 230 1.00 -14.94 -6.60
N ALA A 231 1.10 -15.64 -7.74
CA ALA A 231 1.49 -15.04 -9.02
C ALA A 231 0.42 -15.34 -10.09
N GLU A 232 0.03 -14.36 -10.91
CA GLU A 232 -1.03 -14.57 -11.93
C GLU A 232 -0.53 -15.11 -13.28
N THR A 233 0.78 -15.05 -13.55
CA THR A 233 1.40 -15.52 -14.80
C THR A 233 2.68 -16.31 -14.52
N ASN A 234 3.71 -15.61 -14.04
CA ASN A 234 5.01 -16.20 -13.75
C ASN A 234 5.57 -15.64 -12.45
N THR A 235 6.53 -16.36 -11.87
CA THR A 235 7.18 -15.98 -10.61
C THR A 235 8.45 -15.14 -10.85
N SER A 236 8.55 -14.40 -11.96
CA SER A 236 9.80 -13.71 -12.39
C SER A 236 10.37 -12.76 -11.33
N VAL A 237 9.52 -11.93 -10.71
CA VAL A 237 9.91 -11.04 -9.60
C VAL A 237 10.49 -11.85 -8.44
N PHE A 238 9.81 -12.93 -8.04
CA PHE A 238 10.28 -13.81 -6.97
C PHE A 238 11.59 -14.52 -7.35
N ARG A 239 11.72 -15.02 -8.58
CA ARG A 239 12.96 -15.65 -9.07
C ARG A 239 14.13 -14.68 -9.03
N ARG A 240 13.93 -13.44 -9.46
CA ARG A 240 14.94 -12.39 -9.39
C ARG A 240 15.41 -12.19 -7.96
N ASP A 241 14.48 -12.06 -7.02
CA ASP A 241 14.81 -11.89 -5.61
C ASP A 241 15.51 -13.13 -5.02
N LEU A 242 15.08 -14.34 -5.36
CA LEU A 242 15.67 -15.59 -4.86
C LEU A 242 17.12 -15.79 -5.31
N ARG A 243 17.49 -15.29 -6.50
CA ARG A 243 18.89 -15.27 -6.95
C ARG A 243 19.81 -14.45 -6.04
N LYS A 244 19.25 -13.52 -5.25
CA LYS A 244 20.00 -12.71 -4.28
C LYS A 244 20.20 -13.40 -2.94
N GLY A 245 19.70 -14.62 -2.75
CA GLY A 245 20.03 -15.40 -1.57
C GLY A 245 19.16 -15.19 -0.31
N PRO A 246 17.85 -14.85 -0.38
CA PRO A 246 17.07 -14.62 0.83
C PRO A 246 16.91 -15.92 1.64
N THR A 247 16.87 -15.80 2.96
CA THR A 247 16.61 -16.94 3.85
C THR A 247 15.32 -16.71 4.63
N PHE A 248 14.59 -17.79 4.89
CA PHE A 248 13.27 -17.77 5.52
C PHE A 248 13.32 -18.54 6.85
N THR A 249 14.19 -18.09 7.76
CA THR A 249 14.56 -18.83 8.98
C THR A 249 13.42 -19.00 9.98
N LYS A 250 12.37 -18.18 9.88
CA LYS A 250 11.19 -18.17 10.76
C LYS A 250 9.93 -18.74 10.11
N LEU A 251 9.98 -19.08 8.83
CA LEU A 251 8.82 -19.45 8.02
C LEU A 251 8.26 -20.81 8.45
N LYS A 252 7.03 -20.81 8.97
CA LYS A 252 6.29 -21.99 9.41
C LYS A 252 5.23 -22.43 8.40
N THR A 253 4.55 -21.47 7.78
CA THR A 253 3.51 -21.78 6.78
C THR A 253 3.76 -21.03 5.48
N LEU A 254 3.74 -21.75 4.37
CA LEU A 254 3.85 -21.20 3.03
C LEU A 254 2.64 -21.61 2.19
N LEU A 255 1.93 -20.63 1.65
CA LEU A 255 0.84 -20.83 0.70
C LEU A 255 1.25 -20.31 -0.66
N LEU A 256 1.18 -21.16 -1.68
CA LEU A 256 1.51 -20.86 -3.07
C LEU A 256 0.32 -21.18 -3.98
N ASN A 257 0.32 -20.64 -5.19
CA ASN A 257 -0.61 -21.05 -6.23
C ASN A 257 0.07 -21.90 -7.33
N GLU A 258 -0.71 -22.37 -8.29
CA GLU A 258 -0.31 -23.33 -9.33
C GLU A 258 0.89 -22.89 -10.17
N HIS A 259 1.13 -21.58 -10.27
CA HIS A 259 2.24 -20.99 -11.03
C HIS A 259 3.62 -21.29 -10.44
N TRP A 260 3.69 -21.77 -9.20
CA TRP A 260 4.92 -22.23 -8.56
C TRP A 260 5.24 -23.71 -8.87
N CYS A 261 4.23 -24.48 -9.28
CA CYS A 261 4.33 -25.93 -9.49
C CYS A 261 4.59 -26.33 -10.95
N VAL A 262 4.68 -25.35 -11.86
CA VAL A 262 5.00 -25.54 -13.28
C VAL A 262 6.38 -24.97 -13.58
N ALA A 263 7.11 -25.52 -14.55
CA ALA A 263 8.41 -24.95 -14.95
C ALA A 263 8.23 -23.51 -15.48
N PRO A 264 9.12 -22.55 -15.15
CA PRO A 264 10.33 -22.66 -14.30
C PRO A 264 10.12 -22.54 -12.78
N GLY A 265 8.88 -22.46 -12.30
CA GLY A 265 8.50 -22.31 -10.89
C GLY A 265 9.05 -23.39 -9.95
N PHE A 266 9.25 -24.62 -10.42
CA PHE A 266 9.75 -25.73 -9.58
C PHE A 266 11.11 -25.43 -8.93
N ALA A 267 12.06 -24.83 -9.67
CA ALA A 267 13.35 -24.42 -9.12
C ALA A 267 13.20 -23.30 -8.08
N THR A 268 12.19 -22.44 -8.27
CA THR A 268 11.86 -21.33 -7.38
C THR A 268 11.33 -21.85 -6.04
N LEU A 269 10.45 -22.86 -6.09
CA LEU A 269 9.93 -23.56 -4.92
C LEU A 269 11.03 -24.33 -4.19
N ALA A 270 11.83 -25.12 -4.92
CA ALA A 270 12.91 -25.92 -4.33
C ALA A 270 13.89 -25.05 -3.54
N TYR A 271 14.23 -23.86 -4.05
CA TYR A 271 15.04 -22.89 -3.33
C TYR A 271 14.41 -22.50 -1.99
N ILE A 272 13.12 -22.10 -1.97
CA ILE A 272 12.46 -21.68 -0.73
C ILE A 272 12.49 -22.81 0.31
N LEU A 273 12.21 -24.05 -0.11
CA LEU A 273 12.22 -25.20 0.79
C LEU A 273 13.60 -25.48 1.38
N GLN A 274 14.68 -25.29 0.61
CA GLN A 274 16.06 -25.43 1.11
C GLN A 274 16.45 -24.33 2.11
N HIS A 275 15.83 -23.16 2.00
CA HIS A 275 16.12 -21.98 2.81
C HIS A 275 15.05 -21.68 3.89
N ALA A 276 14.14 -22.61 4.15
CA ALA A 276 13.08 -22.53 5.16
C ALA A 276 13.14 -23.75 6.12
N PRO A 277 14.13 -23.82 7.02
CA PRO A 277 14.42 -25.03 7.81
C PRO A 277 13.34 -25.41 8.84
N VAL A 278 12.43 -24.48 9.17
CA VAL A 278 11.37 -24.65 10.18
C VAL A 278 9.96 -24.69 9.55
N LEU A 279 9.87 -24.94 8.25
CA LEU A 279 8.60 -25.00 7.54
C LEU A 279 7.78 -26.21 8.00
N GLU A 280 6.59 -25.95 8.54
CA GLU A 280 5.66 -26.95 9.07
C GLU A 280 4.54 -27.29 8.08
N LYS A 281 4.12 -26.31 7.27
CA LYS A 281 2.99 -26.45 6.33
C LYS A 281 3.26 -25.78 4.99
N LEU A 282 3.08 -26.52 3.91
CA LEU A 282 3.03 -26.05 2.53
C LEU A 282 1.62 -26.28 1.99
N THR A 283 0.98 -25.28 1.39
CA THR A 283 -0.37 -25.37 0.83
C THR A 283 -0.46 -24.72 -0.55
#